data_AF-I7BY71-F1
#
_entry.id   AF-I7BY71-F1
#
_cell.length_a   1.000
_cell.length_b   1.000
_cell.length_c   1.000
_cell.angle_alpha   90.00
_cell.angle_beta   90.00
_cell.angle_gamma   90.00
#
_symmetry.space_group_name_H-M   'P 1'
#
loop_
_entity.id
_entity.type
_entity.pdbx_description
1 polymer ?
#
loop_
_entity_poly.entity_id
_entity_poly.type
_entity_poly.pdbx_seq_one_letter_code
_entity_poly.pdbx_strand_id
1 'polypeptide(L)'
;MLTTSRAEGPNGPLLPELTEMFPDEEVIDRSDVNAWDDPEFVKAVEETGRSNLIMAGILTEVCVAFPAISAINEGYNVQAVIDASGSFNDRAEQAAMSRMEQAGVDLTSWFAVSSEMLKDWTKDIAPEQAGHFGERTGFYELVMASYEAAGSD
;
A
#
# COMPACT_ATOMS: atom_id res chain seq x y z
N MET A 1 -3.32 3.75 -9.16
CA MET A 1 -3.07 2.53 -9.96
C MET A 1 -3.67 1.31 -9.29
N LEU A 2 -4.57 0.66 -10.00
CA LEU A 2 -5.25 -0.55 -9.56
C LEU A 2 -4.99 -1.66 -10.58
N THR A 3 -4.76 -2.88 -10.11
CA THR A 3 -4.59 -4.05 -10.99
C THR A 3 -5.23 -5.28 -10.35
N THR A 4 -5.73 -6.19 -11.19
CA THR A 4 -6.23 -7.51 -10.78
C THR A 4 -5.67 -8.59 -11.70
N SER A 5 -5.57 -9.82 -11.20
CA SER A 5 -5.10 -10.95 -12.01
C SER A 5 -6.29 -11.80 -12.45
N ARG A 6 -6.74 -11.62 -13.69
CA ARG A 6 -7.92 -12.25 -14.28
C ARG A 6 -9.22 -11.98 -13.51
N ALA A 7 -9.84 -10.84 -13.76
CA ALA A 7 -11.10 -10.44 -13.12
C ALA A 7 -12.24 -11.46 -13.31
N GLU A 8 -12.32 -12.09 -14.48
CA GLU A 8 -13.32 -13.12 -14.80
C GLU A 8 -12.85 -14.55 -14.42
N GLY A 9 -11.72 -14.66 -13.73
CA GLY A 9 -11.10 -15.93 -13.32
C GLY A 9 -11.37 -16.32 -11.86
N PRO A 10 -10.67 -17.36 -11.34
CA PRO A 10 -10.84 -17.82 -9.97
C PRO A 10 -10.43 -16.81 -8.90
N ASN A 11 -9.65 -15.77 -9.27
CA ASN A 11 -9.26 -14.68 -8.38
C ASN A 11 -10.37 -13.65 -8.20
N GLY A 12 -11.33 -13.58 -9.15
CA GLY A 12 -12.42 -12.62 -9.13
C GLY A 12 -12.00 -11.19 -9.45
N PRO A 13 -12.98 -10.27 -9.47
CA PRO A 13 -12.73 -8.84 -9.69
C PRO A 13 -11.98 -8.23 -8.50
N LEU A 14 -11.43 -7.03 -8.73
CA LEU A 14 -10.86 -6.22 -7.65
C LEU A 14 -11.91 -5.92 -6.57
N LEU A 15 -11.47 -5.72 -5.33
CA LEU A 15 -12.34 -5.36 -4.20
C LEU A 15 -13.20 -4.13 -4.56
N PRO A 16 -14.55 -4.21 -4.46
CA PRO A 16 -15.45 -3.13 -4.84
C PRO A 16 -15.13 -1.82 -4.13
N GLU A 17 -14.76 -1.86 -2.86
CA GLU A 17 -14.41 -0.69 -2.05
C GLU A 17 -13.27 0.11 -2.67
N LEU A 18 -12.29 -0.55 -3.30
CA LEU A 18 -11.20 0.14 -4.00
C LEU A 18 -11.70 0.83 -5.26
N THR A 19 -12.56 0.18 -6.04
CA THR A 19 -13.13 0.78 -7.25
C THR A 19 -14.10 1.93 -6.94
N GLU A 20 -14.80 1.87 -5.81
CA GLU A 20 -15.68 2.95 -5.34
C GLU A 20 -14.89 4.16 -4.82
N MET A 21 -13.75 3.92 -4.16
CA MET A 21 -12.86 4.98 -3.67
C MET A 21 -12.09 5.68 -4.81
N PHE A 22 -11.82 4.96 -5.90
CA PHE A 22 -11.06 5.47 -7.04
C PHE A 22 -11.84 5.28 -8.37
N PRO A 23 -12.99 5.96 -8.54
CA PRO A 23 -13.88 5.73 -9.67
C PRO A 23 -13.29 6.16 -11.02
N ASP A 24 -12.30 7.05 -11.01
CA ASP A 24 -11.62 7.56 -12.21
C ASP A 24 -10.35 6.76 -12.56
N GLU A 25 -9.94 5.81 -11.72
CA GLU A 25 -8.78 4.95 -11.98
C GLU A 25 -9.20 3.69 -12.74
N GLU A 26 -8.62 3.48 -13.91
CA GLU A 26 -8.81 2.25 -14.67
C GLU A 26 -8.11 1.08 -13.97
N VAL A 27 -8.83 -0.05 -13.84
CA VAL A 27 -8.27 -1.29 -13.30
C VAL A 27 -7.56 -2.05 -14.43
N ILE A 28 -6.25 -2.25 -14.28
CA ILE A 28 -5.45 -3.04 -15.22
C ILE A 28 -5.70 -4.53 -14.93
N ASP A 29 -6.58 -5.16 -15.72
CA ASP A 29 -6.84 -6.60 -15.68
C ASP A 29 -5.81 -7.36 -16.50
N ARG A 30 -4.91 -8.04 -15.79
CA ARG A 30 -3.75 -8.70 -16.37
C ARG A 30 -3.88 -10.22 -16.31
N SER A 31 -3.24 -10.86 -17.29
CA SER A 31 -3.15 -12.32 -17.31
C SER A 31 -1.94 -12.86 -16.54
N ASP A 32 -0.89 -12.04 -16.44
CA ASP A 32 0.37 -12.39 -15.79
C ASP A 32 0.23 -12.40 -14.28
N VAL A 33 0.99 -13.27 -13.62
CA VAL A 33 0.97 -13.42 -12.16
C VAL A 33 1.74 -12.29 -11.49
N ASN A 34 2.89 -11.93 -12.04
CA ASN A 34 3.64 -10.74 -11.65
C ASN A 34 3.08 -9.54 -12.41
N ALA A 35 2.66 -8.49 -11.70
CA ALA A 35 2.16 -7.27 -12.36
C ALA A 35 3.24 -6.63 -13.25
N TRP A 36 4.51 -6.78 -12.86
CA TRP A 36 5.63 -6.19 -13.58
C TRP A 36 5.98 -6.91 -14.90
N ASP A 37 5.42 -8.09 -15.14
CA ASP A 37 5.58 -8.78 -16.43
C ASP A 37 4.56 -8.27 -17.47
N ASP A 38 3.53 -7.55 -17.03
CA ASP A 38 2.52 -6.94 -17.89
C ASP A 38 3.00 -5.56 -18.40
N PRO A 39 3.18 -5.38 -19.72
CA PRO A 39 3.68 -4.13 -20.28
C PRO A 39 2.74 -2.93 -20.07
N GLU A 40 1.42 -3.15 -19.98
CA GLU A 40 0.47 -2.06 -19.73
C GLU A 40 0.59 -1.57 -18.30
N PHE A 41 0.80 -2.48 -17.34
CA PHE A 41 1.09 -2.12 -15.96
C PHE A 41 2.40 -1.33 -15.83
N VAL A 42 3.51 -1.83 -16.41
CA VAL A 42 4.81 -1.15 -16.33
C VAL A 42 4.74 0.23 -16.99
N LYS A 43 4.13 0.33 -18.17
CA LYS A 43 3.94 1.61 -18.87
C LYS A 43 3.12 2.58 -18.02
N ALA A 44 2.03 2.12 -17.40
CA ALA A 44 1.24 2.98 -16.52
C ALA A 44 2.07 3.49 -15.33
N VAL A 45 3.00 2.69 -14.80
CA VAL A 45 3.88 3.11 -13.69
C VAL A 45 4.86 4.17 -14.17
N GLU A 46 5.50 3.95 -15.32
CA GLU A 46 6.43 4.90 -15.93
C GLU A 46 5.77 6.25 -16.24
N GLU A 47 4.53 6.23 -16.74
CA GLU A 47 3.75 7.44 -17.06
C GLU A 47 3.45 8.31 -15.83
N THR A 48 3.49 7.75 -14.61
CA THR A 48 3.37 8.55 -13.38
C THR A 48 4.57 9.48 -13.14
N GLY A 49 5.73 9.15 -13.74
CA GLY A 49 7.00 9.84 -13.50
C GLY A 49 7.52 9.73 -12.06
N ARG A 50 7.01 8.78 -11.25
CA ARG A 50 7.39 8.60 -9.84
C ARG A 50 8.43 7.50 -9.70
N SER A 51 9.51 7.79 -8.96
CA SER A 51 10.56 6.81 -8.64
C SER A 51 10.32 6.06 -7.33
N ASN A 52 9.41 6.55 -6.46
CA ASN A 52 9.06 5.92 -5.20
C ASN A 52 7.69 5.27 -5.33
N LEU A 53 7.60 3.98 -5.05
CA LEU A 53 6.39 3.17 -5.18
C LEU A 53 5.97 2.66 -3.80
N ILE A 54 4.70 2.88 -3.47
CA ILE A 54 4.08 2.30 -2.28
C ILE A 54 3.17 1.18 -2.76
N MET A 55 3.43 -0.04 -2.31
CA MET A 55 2.74 -1.24 -2.79
C MET A 55 2.02 -1.95 -1.65
N ALA A 56 0.78 -2.33 -1.89
CA ALA A 56 -0.03 -3.17 -1.02
C ALA A 56 -0.92 -4.08 -1.87
N GLY A 57 -1.30 -5.23 -1.36
CA GLY A 57 -2.19 -6.13 -2.09
C GLY A 57 -2.28 -7.53 -1.53
N ILE A 58 -2.98 -8.39 -2.27
CA ILE A 58 -3.24 -9.79 -1.90
C ILE A 58 -2.90 -10.68 -3.11
N LEU A 59 -2.06 -11.72 -2.98
CA LEU A 59 -1.37 -12.16 -1.76
C LEU A 59 0.03 -11.54 -1.60
N THR A 60 0.46 -11.32 -0.36
CA THR A 60 1.78 -10.72 -0.03
C THR A 60 2.93 -11.44 -0.72
N GLU A 61 2.94 -12.77 -0.71
CA GLU A 61 4.02 -13.60 -1.25
C GLU A 61 4.12 -13.67 -2.78
N VAL A 62 3.10 -13.18 -3.50
CA VAL A 62 3.04 -13.20 -4.97
C VAL A 62 2.77 -11.81 -5.53
N CYS A 63 1.55 -11.31 -5.35
CA CYS A 63 1.06 -10.10 -5.99
C CYS A 63 1.70 -8.82 -5.46
N VAL A 64 2.33 -8.86 -4.29
CA VAL A 64 3.13 -7.75 -3.74
C VAL A 64 4.62 -8.02 -3.96
N ALA A 65 5.12 -9.16 -3.50
CA ALA A 65 6.54 -9.46 -3.55
C ALA A 65 7.13 -9.47 -4.97
N PHE A 66 6.42 -10.03 -5.96
CA PHE A 66 6.98 -10.15 -7.31
C PHE A 66 7.14 -8.79 -8.00
N PRO A 67 6.11 -7.93 -8.06
CA PRO A 67 6.30 -6.62 -8.68
C PRO A 67 7.19 -5.70 -7.85
N ALA A 68 7.18 -5.80 -6.51
CA ALA A 68 8.08 -5.01 -5.67
C ALA A 68 9.56 -5.32 -5.99
N ILE A 69 9.93 -6.60 -6.03
CA ILE A 69 11.31 -7.01 -6.35
C ILE A 69 11.68 -6.64 -7.79
N SER A 70 10.73 -6.79 -8.73
CA SER A 70 10.97 -6.41 -10.13
C SER A 70 11.22 -4.91 -10.27
N ALA A 71 10.43 -4.08 -9.58
CA ALA A 71 10.60 -2.63 -9.56
C ALA A 71 11.93 -2.20 -8.92
N ILE A 72 12.37 -2.84 -7.83
CA ILE A 72 13.70 -2.60 -7.26
C ILE A 72 14.80 -2.87 -8.30
N ASN A 73 14.70 -3.97 -9.06
CA ASN A 73 15.68 -4.31 -10.09
C ASN A 73 15.73 -3.29 -11.25
N GLU A 74 14.62 -2.60 -11.51
CA GLU A 74 14.52 -1.50 -12.49
C GLU A 74 14.90 -0.13 -11.89
N GLY A 75 15.35 -0.08 -10.64
CA GLY A 75 15.87 1.12 -9.99
C GLY A 75 14.83 2.02 -9.31
N TYR A 76 13.61 1.52 -9.09
CA TYR A 76 12.62 2.19 -8.24
C TYR A 76 12.97 2.00 -6.75
N ASN A 77 12.51 2.92 -5.90
CA ASN A 77 12.46 2.70 -4.46
C ASN A 77 11.07 2.16 -4.12
N VAL A 78 10.99 1.06 -3.36
CA VAL A 78 9.72 0.40 -3.07
C VAL A 78 9.50 0.28 -1.58
N GLN A 79 8.35 0.76 -1.11
CA GLN A 79 7.82 0.53 0.23
C GLN A 79 6.64 -0.45 0.14
N ALA A 80 6.75 -1.62 0.77
CA ALA A 80 5.66 -2.59 0.86
C ALA A 80 4.89 -2.41 2.19
N VAL A 81 3.59 -2.14 2.09
CA VAL A 81 2.71 -1.87 3.25
C VAL A 81 2.13 -3.19 3.76
N ILE A 82 2.78 -3.76 4.77
CA ILE A 82 2.46 -5.13 5.22
C ILE A 82 1.11 -5.19 5.91
N ASP A 83 0.76 -4.19 6.71
CA ASP A 83 -0.54 -4.14 7.41
C ASP A 83 -1.72 -3.72 6.51
N ALA A 84 -1.46 -3.45 5.23
CA ALA A 84 -2.46 -3.32 4.16
C ALA A 84 -2.36 -4.45 3.11
N SER A 85 -1.54 -5.47 3.38
CA SER A 85 -1.38 -6.65 2.53
C SER A 85 -1.90 -7.90 3.25
N GLY A 86 -2.20 -8.95 2.50
CA GLY A 86 -2.75 -10.18 3.07
C GLY A 86 -2.09 -11.43 2.52
N SER A 87 -1.84 -12.40 3.38
CA SER A 87 -1.30 -13.72 3.01
C SER A 87 -2.21 -14.85 3.50
N PHE A 88 -1.97 -16.08 3.05
CA PHE A 88 -2.71 -17.25 3.53
C PHE A 88 -2.47 -17.56 5.01
N ASN A 89 -1.27 -17.28 5.50
CA ASN A 89 -0.84 -17.55 6.87
C ASN A 89 0.49 -16.84 7.17
N ASP A 90 0.79 -16.70 8.46
CA ASP A 90 1.99 -16.03 8.96
C ASP A 90 3.28 -16.63 8.39
N ARG A 91 3.35 -17.95 8.15
CA ARG A 91 4.57 -18.57 7.63
C ARG A 91 4.87 -18.11 6.20
N ALA A 92 3.84 -18.04 5.35
CA ALA A 92 3.98 -17.55 3.98
C ALA A 92 4.31 -16.05 3.97
N GLU A 93 3.65 -15.26 4.82
CA GLU A 93 3.90 -13.83 4.96
C GLU A 93 5.34 -13.54 5.41
N GLN A 94 5.83 -14.21 6.45
CA GLN A 94 7.20 -14.05 6.95
C GLN A 94 8.25 -14.42 5.91
N ALA A 95 8.00 -15.48 5.12
CA ALA A 95 8.88 -15.85 4.01
C ALA A 95 8.89 -14.77 2.91
N ALA A 96 7.74 -14.18 2.59
CA ALA A 96 7.62 -13.09 1.63
C ALA A 96 8.34 -11.83 2.09
N MET A 97 8.09 -11.40 3.34
CA MET A 97 8.73 -10.26 3.96
C MET A 97 10.26 -10.40 3.94
N SER A 98 10.79 -11.53 4.40
CA SER A 98 12.23 -11.77 4.39
C SER A 98 12.83 -11.73 2.99
N ARG A 99 12.11 -12.25 1.98
CA ARG A 99 12.54 -12.19 0.57
C ARG A 99 12.55 -10.75 0.04
N MET A 100 11.53 -9.96 0.35
CA MET A 100 11.42 -8.56 -0.06
C MET A 100 12.52 -7.69 0.57
N GLU A 101 12.75 -7.82 1.88
CA GLU A 101 13.83 -7.10 2.57
C GLU A 101 15.21 -7.43 1.98
N GLN A 102 15.49 -8.71 1.73
CA GLN A 102 16.75 -9.14 1.12
C GLN A 102 16.97 -8.59 -0.29
N ALA A 103 15.87 -8.29 -1.00
CA ALA A 103 15.92 -7.67 -2.31
C ALA A 103 16.05 -6.14 -2.26
N GLY A 104 15.90 -5.51 -1.09
CA GLY A 104 15.99 -4.06 -0.91
C GLY A 104 14.65 -3.33 -0.89
N VAL A 105 13.54 -4.05 -0.71
CA VAL A 105 12.22 -3.43 -0.48
C VAL A 105 12.10 -3.01 0.99
N ASP A 106 11.67 -1.79 1.24
CA ASP A 106 11.40 -1.28 2.59
C ASP A 106 10.04 -1.81 3.06
N LEU A 107 10.02 -2.58 4.15
CA LEU A 107 8.76 -3.02 4.76
C LEU A 107 8.24 -1.96 5.72
N THR A 108 6.96 -1.62 5.60
CA THR A 108 6.36 -0.53 6.37
C THR A 108 4.90 -0.78 6.69
N SER A 109 4.27 0.17 7.38
CA SER A 109 2.85 0.20 7.71
C SER A 109 2.16 1.43 7.12
N TRP A 110 0.84 1.38 6.96
CA TRP A 110 0.09 2.50 6.38
C TRP A 110 0.26 3.78 7.23
N PHE A 111 0.35 3.62 8.56
CA PHE A 111 0.55 4.72 9.49
C PHE A 111 1.93 5.37 9.31
N ALA A 112 2.97 4.56 9.14
CA ALA A 112 4.33 5.05 8.92
C ALA A 112 4.44 5.78 7.58
N VAL A 113 3.93 5.20 6.48
CA VAL A 113 3.87 5.85 5.16
C VAL A 113 3.17 7.21 5.24
N SER A 114 2.00 7.24 5.88
CA SER A 114 1.23 8.48 6.05
C SER A 114 2.05 9.52 6.82
N SER A 115 2.73 9.11 7.89
CA SER A 115 3.56 10.00 8.71
C SER A 115 4.80 10.52 7.95
N GLU A 116 5.44 9.69 7.12
CA GLU A 116 6.54 10.09 6.24
C GLU A 116 6.11 11.11 5.19
N MET A 117 4.87 11.00 4.67
CA MET A 117 4.30 12.01 3.77
C MET A 117 4.00 13.32 4.50
N LEU A 118 3.47 13.23 5.72
CA LEU A 118 3.17 14.39 6.54
C LEU A 118 4.43 15.20 6.85
N LYS A 119 5.52 14.54 7.28
CA LYS A 119 6.82 15.11 7.70
C LYS A 119 6.77 16.08 8.88
N ASP A 120 5.77 16.96 8.94
CA ASP A 120 5.66 18.06 9.88
C ASP A 120 4.20 18.26 10.29
N TRP A 121 3.96 18.27 11.60
CA TRP A 121 2.64 18.45 12.21
C TRP A 121 2.11 19.88 12.11
N THR A 122 2.93 20.85 11.69
CA THR A 122 2.44 22.23 11.49
C THR A 122 1.79 22.46 10.12
N LYS A 123 1.71 21.43 9.26
CA LYS A 123 1.04 21.55 7.97
C LYS A 123 -0.48 21.61 8.13
N ASP A 124 -1.14 22.34 7.24
CA ASP A 124 -2.59 22.51 7.27
C ASP A 124 -3.38 21.19 7.17
N ILE A 125 -2.79 20.15 6.54
CA ILE A 125 -3.39 18.81 6.41
C ILE A 125 -3.28 17.97 7.70
N ALA A 126 -2.43 18.35 8.64
CA ALA A 126 -2.12 17.55 9.82
C ALA A 126 -3.35 17.23 10.70
N PRO A 127 -4.32 18.15 10.91
CA PRO A 127 -5.53 17.84 11.68
C PRO A 127 -6.42 16.80 11.00
N GLU A 128 -6.61 16.88 9.68
CA GLU A 128 -7.38 15.90 8.91
C GLU A 128 -6.73 14.52 8.98
N GLN A 129 -5.40 14.49 8.80
CA GLN A 129 -4.64 13.26 8.89
C GLN A 129 -4.67 12.63 10.30
N ALA A 130 -4.61 13.43 11.36
CA ALA A 130 -4.79 12.96 12.74
C ALA A 130 -6.19 12.34 12.95
N GLY A 131 -7.23 12.92 12.34
CA GLY A 131 -8.58 12.36 12.33
C GLY A 131 -8.61 10.94 11.76
N HIS A 132 -8.00 10.73 10.60
CA HIS A 132 -7.87 9.40 10.00
C HIS A 132 -7.09 8.42 10.88
N PHE A 133 -6.05 8.89 11.58
CA PHE A 133 -5.32 8.07 12.54
C PHE A 133 -6.21 7.62 13.70
N GLY A 134 -7.05 8.51 14.24
CA GLY A 134 -8.05 8.17 15.26
C GLY A 134 -9.00 7.08 14.77
N GLU A 135 -9.69 7.34 13.66
CA GLU A 135 -10.72 6.45 13.09
C GLU A 135 -10.21 5.04 12.76
N ARG A 136 -8.98 4.93 12.26
CA ARG A 136 -8.44 3.68 11.71
C ARG A 136 -7.60 2.87 12.70
N THR A 137 -7.07 3.49 13.76
CA THR A 137 -6.28 2.78 14.78
C THR A 137 -7.02 2.56 16.09
N GLY A 138 -8.01 3.41 16.42
CA GLY A 138 -8.70 3.46 17.71
C GLY A 138 -7.81 3.93 18.89
N PHE A 139 -6.53 3.54 18.93
CA PHE A 139 -5.60 3.95 19.98
C PHE A 139 -5.20 5.42 19.86
N TYR A 140 -5.01 5.94 18.64
CA TYR A 140 -4.64 7.34 18.45
C TYR A 140 -5.75 8.30 18.90
N GLU A 141 -7.01 7.88 18.77
CA GLU A 141 -8.17 8.63 19.26
C GLU A 141 -8.11 8.84 20.79
N LEU A 142 -7.65 7.83 21.55
CA LEU A 142 -7.48 7.95 23.00
C LEU A 142 -6.42 8.99 23.37
N VAL A 143 -5.35 9.10 22.58
CA VAL A 143 -4.30 10.10 22.79
C VAL A 143 -4.86 11.50 22.53
N MET A 144 -5.60 11.69 21.43
CA MET A 144 -6.24 12.96 21.10
C MET A 144 -7.25 13.39 22.18
N ALA A 145 -8.14 12.48 22.60
CA ALA A 145 -9.12 12.75 23.64
C ALA A 145 -8.47 13.14 24.98
N SER A 146 -7.33 12.52 25.32
CA SER A 146 -6.58 12.87 26.53
C SER A 146 -5.99 14.28 26.49
N TYR A 147 -5.51 14.73 25.32
CA TYR A 147 -5.01 16.09 25.13
C TYR A 147 -6.14 17.13 25.22
N GLU A 148 -7.27 16.89 24.57
CA GLU A 148 -8.44 17.77 24.62
C GLU A 148 -8.97 17.94 26.05
N ALA A 149 -9.04 16.85 26.81
CA ALA A 149 -9.44 16.87 28.21
C ALA A 149 -8.47 17.65 29.10
N ALA A 150 -7.17 17.68 28.77
CA ALA A 150 -6.16 18.44 29.51
C ALA A 150 -6.14 19.94 29.16
N GLY A 151 -6.67 20.32 27.99
CA GLY A 151 -6.75 21.71 27.53
C GLY A 151 -8.06 22.43 27.86
N SER A 152 -8.97 21.79 28.61
CA SER A 152 -10.32 22.31 28.93
C SER A 152 -10.44 22.94 30.33
N ASP A 153 -9.32 23.28 30.97
CA ASP A 153 -9.22 24.12 32.18
C ASP A 153 -8.88 25.59 31.85
#